data_AF-A0A653W5Z4-F1
#
_entry.id   AF-A0A653W5Z4-F1
#
_cell.length_a   1.000
_cell.length_b   1.000
_cell.length_c   1.000
_cell.angle_alpha   90.00
_cell.angle_beta   90.00
_cell.angle_gamma   90.00
#
_symmetry.space_group_name_H-M   'P 1'
#
loop_
_entity.id
_entity.type
_entity.pdbx_description
1 polymer ?
#
loop_
_entity_poly.entity_id
_entity_poly.type
_entity_poly.pdbx_seq_one_letter_code
_entity_poly.pdbx_strand_id
1 'polypeptide(L)' 'MPELVQQIMLVAPTTHFVDLAQAILYRGAGFATVWPQFLAIIGIGALFFAGALLRFRKTLAQMS' A
#
# COMPACT_ATOMS: atom_id res chain seq x y z
N MET A 1 -24.19 14.89 19.03
CA MET A 1 -23.84 13.62 19.70
C MET A 1 -23.45 13.96 21.13
N PRO A 2 -23.77 13.16 22.16
CA PRO A 2 -23.32 13.41 23.53
C PRO A 2 -21.79 13.49 23.60
N GLU A 3 -21.22 14.54 24.20
CA GLU A 3 -19.77 14.82 24.16
C GLU A 3 -18.91 13.68 24.68
N LEU A 4 -19.38 12.99 25.73
CA LEU A 4 -18.68 11.85 26.33
C LEU A 4 -18.52 10.69 25.33
N VAL A 5 -19.55 10.43 24.54
CA VAL A 5 -19.55 9.36 23.52
C VAL A 5 -18.64 9.74 22.35
N GLN A 6 -18.56 11.02 22.01
CA GLN A 6 -17.66 11.52 20.97
C GLN A 6 -16.18 11.36 21.38
N GLN A 7 -15.83 11.66 22.63
CA GLN A 7 -14.46 11.50 23.13
C GLN A 7 -14.02 10.02 23.15
N ILE A 8 -14.93 9.10 23.50
CA ILE A 8 -14.65 7.66 23.49
C ILE A 8 -14.46 7.15 22.04
N MET A 9 -15.26 7.64 21.10
CA MET A 9 -15.17 7.28 19.68
C MET A 9 -13.86 7.75 19.02
N LEU A 10 -13.12 8.72 19.58
CA LEU A 10 -11.78 9.09 19.08
C LEU A 10 -10.75 7.97 19.28
N VAL A 11 -10.95 7.12 20.28
CA VAL A 11 -10.10 5.94 20.54
C VAL A 11 -10.60 4.73 19.76
N ALA A 12 -11.84 4.76 19.27
CA ALA A 12 -12.43 3.64 18.57
C ALA A 12 -11.74 3.44 17.20
N PRO A 13 -11.22 2.23 16.90
CA PRO A 13 -10.54 1.93 15.64
C PRO A 13 -11.47 2.04 14.42
N THR A 14 -12.78 1.91 14.64
CA THR A 14 -13.81 2.08 13.61
C THR A 14 -13.88 3.52 13.09
N THR A 15 -13.63 4.53 13.93
CA THR A 15 -13.61 5.94 13.51
C THR A 15 -12.44 6.20 12.55
N HIS A 16 -11.24 5.69 12.88
CA HIS A 16 -10.05 5.80 12.04
C HIS A 16 -10.21 5.06 10.71
N PHE A 17 -10.82 3.88 10.72
CA PHE A 17 -11.10 3.11 9.51
C PHE A 17 -12.10 3.81 8.59
N VAL A 18 -13.18 4.35 9.15
CA VAL A 18 -14.21 5.05 8.38
C VAL A 18 -13.67 6.37 7.83
N ASP A 19 -12.89 7.15 8.58
CA ASP A 19 -12.27 8.36 8.08
C ASP A 19 -11.28 8.10 6.93
N LEU A 20 -10.49 7.03 7.05
CA LEU A 20 -9.56 6.61 5.99
C LEU A 20 -10.29 6.10 4.75
N ALA A 21 -11.34 5.28 4.94
CA ALA A 21 -12.20 4.83 3.87
C ALA A 21 -12.95 6.00 3.19
N GLN A 22 -13.43 6.98 3.97
CA GLN A 22 -14.10 8.16 3.43
C GLN A 22 -13.13 9.11 2.71
N ALA A 23 -11.89 9.25 3.19
CA ALA A 23 -10.85 10.00 2.50
C ALA A 23 -10.53 9.37 1.13
N ILE A 24 -10.51 8.04 1.04
CA ILE A 24 -10.28 7.29 -0.19
C ILE A 24 -11.51 7.33 -1.13
N LEU A 25 -12.72 7.10 -0.62
CA LEU A 25 -13.95 6.98 -1.43
C LEU A 25 -14.64 8.31 -1.76
N TYR A 26 -14.73 9.27 -0.82
CA TYR A 26 -15.62 10.44 -0.96
C TYR A 26 -14.90 11.77 -1.21
N ARG A 27 -13.61 11.89 -0.90
CA ARG A 27 -12.88 13.17 -1.01
C ARG A 27 -12.03 13.31 -2.28
N GLY A 28 -12.18 12.41 -3.24
CA GLY A 28 -11.41 12.45 -4.48
C GLY A 28 -9.90 12.34 -4.22
N ALA A 29 -9.47 11.34 -3.45
CA ALA A 29 -8.06 10.96 -3.36
C ALA A 29 -7.58 10.43 -4.72
N GLY A 30 -7.36 11.36 -5.65
CA GLY A 30 -6.93 11.06 -7.01
C GLY A 30 -5.60 10.31 -7.02
N PHE A 31 -5.13 9.97 -8.22
CA PHE A 31 -3.88 9.24 -8.45
C PHE A 31 -2.70 9.73 -7.57
N ALA A 32 -2.66 11.02 -7.22
CA ALA A 32 -1.71 11.66 -6.29
C ALA A 32 -1.62 11.04 -4.86
N THR A 33 -2.62 10.30 -4.40
CA THR A 33 -2.60 9.64 -3.07
C THR A 33 -2.11 8.18 -3.17
N VAL A 34 -2.44 7.51 -4.27
CA VAL A 34 -2.20 6.06 -4.45
C VAL A 34 -0.95 5.73 -5.26
N TRP A 35 -0.44 6.68 -6.07
CA TRP A 35 0.77 6.47 -6.87
C TRP A 35 2.02 6.07 -6.07
N PRO A 36 2.23 6.49 -4.80
CA PRO A 36 3.40 6.03 -4.05
C PRO A 36 3.30 4.54 -3.69
N GLN A 37 2.10 4.04 -3.35
CA GLN A 37 1.88 2.60 -3.16
C GLN A 37 2.08 1.82 -4.46
N PHE A 38 1.59 2.33 -5.60
CA PHE A 38 1.82 1.68 -6.89
C PHE A 38 3.31 1.59 -7.24
N LEU A 39 4.07 2.68 -7.04
CA LEU A 39 5.53 2.69 -7.22
C LEU A 39 6.24 1.71 -6.29
N ALA A 40 5.81 1.60 -5.04
CA ALA A 40 6.37 0.64 -4.10
C ALA A 40 6.16 -0.81 -4.58
N ILE A 41 4.96 -1.15 -5.04
CA ILE A 41 4.64 -2.49 -5.57
C ILE A 41 5.47 -2.79 -6.82
N ILE A 42 5.54 -1.83 -7.75
CA ILE A 42 6.36 -1.97 -8.97
C ILE A 42 7.84 -2.13 -8.61
N GLY A 43 8.36 -1.34 -7.67
CA GLY A 43 9.74 -1.40 -7.22
C GLY A 43 10.10 -2.74 -6.58
N ILE A 44 9.24 -3.25 -5.69
CA ILE A 44 9.40 -4.57 -5.06
C ILE A 44 9.35 -5.66 -6.14
N GLY A 45 8.35 -5.63 -7.02
CA GLY A 45 8.21 -6.59 -8.11
C GLY A 45 9.42 -6.61 -9.03
N ALA A 46 9.92 -5.43 -9.43
CA ALA A 46 11.11 -5.29 -10.26
C ALA A 46 12.37 -5.82 -9.56
N LEU A 47 12.55 -5.58 -8.26
CA LEU A 47 13.68 -6.08 -7.50
C LEU A 47 13.71 -7.61 -7.46
N PHE A 48 12.58 -8.23 -7.11
CA PHE A 48 12.47 -9.69 -7.09
C PHE A 48 12.63 -10.30 -8.48
N PHE A 49 11.99 -9.69 -9.49
CA PHE A 49 12.10 -10.13 -10.87
C PHE A 49 13.54 -10.05 -11.40
N ALA A 50 14.24 -8.94 -11.15
CA ALA A 50 15.64 -8.77 -11.54
C ALA A 50 16.54 -9.77 -10.81
N GLY A 51 16.33 -9.99 -9.51
CA GLY A 51 17.05 -11.00 -8.73
C GLY A 51 16.85 -12.41 -9.31
N ALA A 52 15.60 -12.79 -9.61
CA ALA A 52 15.27 -14.07 -10.23
C ALA A 52 15.89 -14.19 -11.63
N LEU A 53 15.82 -13.14 -12.45
CA LEU A 53 16.38 -13.09 -13.80
C LEU A 53 17.90 -13.25 -13.80
N LEU A 54 18.60 -12.53 -12.92
CA LEU A 54 20.05 -12.65 -12.77
C LEU A 54 20.45 -14.06 -12.33
N ARG A 55 19.70 -14.64 -11.38
CA ARG A 55 19.95 -16.00 -10.91
C ARG A 55 19.68 -17.02 -12.01
N PHE A 56 18.61 -16.85 -12.78
CA PHE A 56 18.28 -17.71 -13.92
C PHE A 56 19.37 -17.67 -15.00
N ARG A 57 19.86 -16.48 -15.36
CA ARG A 57 20.97 -16.31 -16.32
C ARG A 57 22.25 -16.96 -15.83
N LYS A 58 22.57 -16.86 -14.53
CA LYS A 58 23.74 -17.54 -13.95
C LYS A 58 23.61 -19.05 -14.03
N THR A 59 22.44 -19.62 -13.71
CA THR A 59 22.22 -21.08 -13.82
C THR A 59 22.37 -21.56 -15.26
N LEU A 60 21.82 -20.84 -16.24
CA LEU A 60 21.98 -21.16 -17.67
C LEU A 60 23.46 -21.15 -18.10
N ALA A 61 24.22 -20.14 -17.69
CA ALA A 61 25.64 -20.04 -18.01
C ALA A 61 26.52 -21.07 -17.29
N GLN A 62 26.03 -21.68 -16.21
CA GLN A 62 26.71 -22.77 -15.50
C GLN A 62 26.42 -24.16 -16.10
N MET A 63 25.36 -24.27 -16.93
CA MET A 63 24.96 -25.53 -17.59
C MET A 63 25.53 -25.70 -19.00
N SER A 64 26.16 -24.66 -19.57
CA SER A 64 26.90 -24.67 -20.83
C SER A 64 28.39 -24.83 -20.60
#